data_AF-A0AAD9PUT1-F1
#
_entry.id   AF-A0AAD9PUT1-F1
#
_cell.length_a   1.000
_cell.length_b   1.000
_cell.length_c   1.000
_cell.angle_alpha   90.00
_cell.angle_beta   90.00
_cell.angle_gamma   90.00
#
_symmetry.space_group_name_H-M   'P 1'
#
loop_
_entity.id
_entity.type
_entity.pdbx_description
1 polymer ?
#
loop_
_entity_poly.entity_id
_entity_poly.type
_entity_poly.pdbx_seq_one_letter_code
_entity_poly.pdbx_strand_id
1 'polypeptide(L)'
;MHNTLGFVEIIFLTEKECAELNFPRYFLGLRLLKSDELLRSMKYLSEFIMVLLRVRLGLFTKDLADRFRVSVSTVSSVCRTWIMFMRKELEPICIQWPSKEQILYYMPPVIKSFYPDLVSIIDCTELQMESPSSSDKRSLCYSSYI
;
A
#
# COMPACT_ATOMS: atom_id res chain seq x y z
N MET A 1 5.12 5.67 35.00
CA MET A 1 5.75 5.43 33.68
C MET A 1 4.75 5.89 32.64
N HIS A 2 4.92 7.12 32.15
CA HIS A 2 3.95 7.77 31.28
C HIS A 2 4.23 7.39 29.83
N ASN A 3 3.38 6.52 29.29
CA ASN A 3 3.32 6.18 27.89
C ASN A 3 2.63 7.34 27.18
N THR A 4 3.38 8.14 26.44
CA THR A 4 2.81 9.05 25.43
C THR A 4 2.99 8.34 24.09
N LEU A 5 2.09 8.54 23.12
CA LEU A 5 2.07 7.83 21.84
C LEU A 5 2.36 8.81 20.67
N GLY A 6 3.25 8.48 19.73
CA GLY A 6 3.51 9.19 18.46
C GLY A 6 2.76 8.58 17.25
N PHE A 7 2.95 9.12 16.03
CA PHE A 7 2.19 8.77 14.81
C PHE A 7 3.06 8.32 13.61
N VAL A 8 2.52 7.44 12.76
CA VAL A 8 3.06 7.07 11.44
C VAL A 8 1.95 7.20 10.39
N GLU A 9 2.27 7.91 9.31
CA GLU A 9 1.40 8.14 8.16
C GLU A 9 1.36 6.88 7.27
N ILE A 10 0.20 6.23 7.18
CA ILE A 10 -0.05 5.13 6.23
C ILE A 10 -1.18 5.59 5.31
N ILE A 11 -0.82 5.92 4.07
CA ILE A 11 -1.77 6.28 3.02
C ILE A 11 -2.42 4.98 2.51
N PHE A 12 -3.68 4.73 2.88
CA PHE A 12 -4.57 3.80 2.20
C PHE A 12 -5.70 4.59 1.53
N LEU A 13 -5.65 4.70 0.20
CA LEU A 13 -6.77 5.22 -0.58
C LEU A 13 -7.79 4.10 -0.78
N THR A 14 -8.97 4.24 -0.19
CA THR A 14 -10.09 3.31 -0.34
C THR A 14 -10.96 3.64 -1.55
N GLU A 15 -11.24 2.58 -2.32
CA GLU A 15 -12.49 2.23 -3.02
C GLU A 15 -13.44 3.36 -3.41
N LYS A 16 -13.69 3.52 -4.72
CA LYS A 16 -14.95 3.12 -5.39
C LYS A 16 -14.74 2.96 -6.90
N GLU A 17 -15.47 1.99 -7.45
CA GLU A 17 -15.56 1.54 -8.86
C GLU A 17 -14.44 0.61 -9.37
N CYS A 18 -14.49 -0.64 -8.93
CA CYS A 18 -13.92 -1.80 -9.65
C CYS A 18 -15.02 -2.82 -9.97
N ALA A 19 -16.11 -2.35 -10.59
CA ALA A 19 -16.98 -3.23 -11.37
C ALA A 19 -16.47 -3.12 -12.82
N GLU A 20 -16.13 -4.26 -13.44
CA GLU A 20 -15.48 -4.41 -14.76
C GLU A 20 -13.94 -4.46 -14.80
N LEU A 21 -13.30 -5.13 -13.84
CA LEU A 21 -12.05 -5.82 -14.17
C LEU A 21 -12.39 -7.10 -14.95
N ASN A 22 -12.43 -6.95 -16.27
CA ASN A 22 -12.48 -8.04 -17.23
C ASN A 22 -11.17 -8.83 -17.11
N PHE A 23 -11.09 -9.75 -16.14
CA PHE A 23 -9.93 -10.62 -15.90
C PHE A 23 -9.62 -11.42 -17.17
N PRO A 24 -8.56 -11.10 -17.93
CA PRO A 24 -8.24 -11.85 -19.14
C PRO A 24 -7.55 -13.15 -18.74
N ARG A 25 -8.33 -14.21 -18.51
CA ARG A 25 -8.04 -15.66 -18.75
C ARG A 25 -6.63 -16.24 -18.50
N TYR A 26 -5.74 -15.62 -17.74
CA TYR A 26 -4.40 -16.16 -17.46
C TYR A 26 -4.40 -17.27 -16.40
N PHE A 27 -5.55 -17.61 -15.81
CA PHE A 27 -5.68 -18.73 -14.87
C PHE A 27 -5.78 -20.12 -15.55
N LEU A 28 -5.88 -20.19 -16.87
CA LEU A 28 -5.99 -21.46 -17.60
C LEU A 28 -4.66 -21.87 -18.27
N GLY A 29 -3.55 -21.76 -17.54
CA GLY A 29 -2.21 -22.08 -18.04
C GLY A 29 -1.48 -23.19 -17.28
N LEU A 30 -2.11 -23.86 -16.31
CA LEU A 30 -1.41 -24.82 -15.44
C LEU A 30 -1.23 -26.23 -16.04
N ARG A 31 -1.41 -26.41 -17.35
CA ARG A 31 -1.45 -27.77 -17.93
C ARG A 31 -0.21 -28.22 -18.72
N LEU A 32 0.77 -27.35 -19.04
CA LEU A 32 1.95 -27.75 -19.81
C LEU A 32 3.18 -26.86 -19.53
N LEU A 33 3.75 -26.89 -18.33
CA LEU A 33 5.04 -26.22 -18.06
C LEU A 33 6.08 -27.23 -17.59
N LYS A 34 7.29 -27.14 -18.15
CA LYS A 34 8.43 -28.03 -17.84
C LYS A 34 8.88 -27.82 -16.39
N SER A 35 9.50 -28.83 -15.79
CA SER A 35 9.89 -28.86 -14.36
C SER A 35 10.68 -27.64 -13.89
N ASP A 36 11.59 -27.10 -14.71
CA ASP A 36 12.39 -25.91 -14.37
C ASP A 36 11.58 -24.62 -14.38
N GLU A 37 10.62 -24.51 -15.30
CA GLU A 37 9.69 -23.37 -15.36
C GLU A 37 8.68 -23.42 -14.21
N LEU A 38 8.26 -24.62 -13.80
CA LEU A 38 7.45 -24.82 -12.60
C LEU A 38 8.21 -24.42 -11.35
N LEU A 39 9.47 -24.84 -11.18
CA LEU A 39 10.28 -24.47 -10.02
C LEU A 39 10.49 -22.94 -9.94
N ARG A 40 10.68 -22.29 -11.09
CA ARG A 40 10.81 -20.83 -11.18
C ARG A 40 9.47 -20.11 -10.95
N SER A 41 8.38 -20.63 -11.51
CA SER A 41 7.03 -20.11 -11.30
C SER A 41 6.61 -20.22 -9.83
N MET A 42 6.91 -21.34 -9.17
CA MET A 42 6.65 -21.54 -7.75
C MET A 42 7.47 -20.58 -6.86
N LYS A 43 8.68 -20.19 -7.27
CA LYS A 43 9.47 -19.15 -6.58
C LYS A 43 8.84 -17.77 -6.71
N TYR A 44 8.44 -17.35 -7.91
CA TYR A 44 7.80 -16.04 -8.07
C TYR A 44 6.42 -15.97 -7.44
N LEU A 45 5.64 -17.06 -7.51
CA LEU A 45 4.34 -17.15 -6.86
C LEU A 45 4.49 -17.04 -5.33
N SER A 46 5.45 -17.74 -4.72
CA SER A 46 5.65 -17.69 -3.27
C SER A 46 6.13 -16.32 -2.81
N GLU A 47 7.03 -15.68 -3.55
CA GLU A 47 7.43 -14.30 -3.30
C GLU A 47 6.25 -13.32 -3.43
N PHE A 48 5.44 -13.46 -4.47
CA PHE A 48 4.27 -12.61 -4.68
C PHE A 48 3.23 -12.78 -3.55
N ILE A 49 2.92 -14.02 -3.16
CA ILE A 49 2.01 -14.31 -2.04
C ILE A 49 2.55 -13.72 -0.74
N MET A 50 3.87 -13.83 -0.47
CA MET A 50 4.49 -13.24 0.71
C MET A 50 4.24 -11.73 0.78
N VAL A 51 4.34 -11.04 -0.36
CA VAL A 51 4.12 -9.59 -0.44
C VAL A 51 2.65 -9.23 -0.32
N LEU A 52 1.75 -10.00 -0.93
CA LEU A 52 0.31 -9.83 -0.75
C LEU A 52 -0.13 -10.01 0.71
N LEU A 53 0.41 -11.03 1.40
CA LEU A 53 0.15 -11.24 2.83
C LEU A 53 0.64 -10.05 3.65
N ARG A 54 1.81 -9.49 3.31
CA ARG A 54 2.32 -8.29 3.98
C ARG A 54 1.39 -7.09 3.78
N VAL A 55 0.98 -6.80 2.55
CA VAL A 55 0.16 -5.62 2.22
C VAL A 55 -1.25 -5.75 2.79
N ARG A 56 -1.85 -6.95 2.72
CA ARG A 56 -3.23 -7.18 3.18
C ARG A 56 -3.36 -7.27 4.70
N LEU A 57 -2.38 -7.89 5.37
CA LEU A 57 -2.46 -8.19 6.82
C LEU A 57 -1.50 -7.35 7.67
N GLY A 58 -0.59 -6.58 7.07
CA GLY A 58 0.38 -5.76 7.80
C GLY A 58 1.44 -6.56 8.55
N LEU A 59 1.74 -7.80 8.13
CA LEU A 59 2.65 -8.69 8.87
C LEU A 59 4.09 -8.15 8.95
N PHE A 60 4.73 -8.38 10.09
CA PHE A 60 6.14 -8.05 10.29
C PHE A 60 7.05 -8.92 9.41
N THR A 61 8.18 -8.36 8.98
CA THR A 61 9.21 -9.08 8.20
C THR A 61 9.71 -10.34 8.90
N LYS A 62 9.77 -10.33 10.24
CA LYS A 62 10.19 -11.49 11.04
C LYS A 62 9.20 -12.65 10.97
N ASP A 63 7.89 -12.36 11.01
CA ASP A 63 6.84 -13.39 10.91
C ASP A 63 6.84 -14.02 9.51
N LEU A 64 6.97 -13.19 8.47
CA LEU A 64 7.09 -13.68 7.09
C LEU A 64 8.35 -14.52 6.89
N ALA A 65 9.48 -14.13 7.49
CA ALA A 65 10.73 -14.89 7.41
C ALA A 65 10.57 -16.30 7.99
N ASP A 66 9.88 -16.43 9.13
CA ASP A 66 9.63 -17.73 9.76
C ASP A 66 8.67 -18.60 8.92
N ARG A 67 7.57 -18.03 8.43
CA ARG A 67 6.57 -18.75 7.60
C ARG A 67 7.14 -19.27 6.28
N PHE A 68 7.96 -18.45 5.61
CA PHE A 68 8.55 -18.79 4.32
C PHE A 68 9.94 -19.44 4.44
N ARG A 69 10.44 -19.65 5.66
CA ARG A 69 11.75 -20.28 5.95
C ARG A 69 12.91 -19.60 5.22
N VAL A 70 12.89 -18.28 5.15
CA VAL A 70 13.92 -17.44 4.52
C VAL A 70 14.48 -16.45 5.53
N SER A 71 15.63 -15.83 5.24
CA SER A 71 16.17 -14.78 6.10
C SER A 71 15.31 -13.51 6.04
N VAL A 72 15.29 -12.76 7.14
CA VAL A 72 14.63 -11.44 7.22
C VAL A 72 15.13 -10.48 6.13
N SER A 73 16.42 -10.56 5.80
CA SER A 73 17.02 -9.76 4.71
C SER A 73 16.42 -10.11 3.35
N THR A 74 16.22 -11.39 3.05
CA THR A 74 15.57 -11.84 1.82
C THR A 74 14.13 -11.35 1.74
N VAL A 75 13.35 -11.47 2.82
CA VAL A 75 11.97 -10.93 2.86
C VAL A 75 11.95 -9.45 2.55
N SER A 76 12.86 -8.67 3.16
CA SER A 76 12.94 -7.23 2.93
C SER A 76 13.25 -6.89 1.47
N SER A 77 14.23 -7.57 0.86
CA SER A 77 14.61 -7.38 -0.54
C SER A 77 13.47 -7.75 -1.49
N VAL A 78 12.82 -8.89 -1.25
CA VAL A 78 11.69 -9.36 -2.06
C VAL A 78 10.52 -8.37 -1.96
N CYS A 79 10.14 -7.96 -0.73
CA CYS A 79 9.09 -6.97 -0.54
C CYS A 79 9.39 -5.67 -1.29
N ARG A 80 10.62 -5.15 -1.20
CA ARG A 80 11.01 -3.93 -1.89
C ARG A 80 10.87 -4.06 -3.41
N THR A 81 11.41 -5.11 -3.99
CA THR A 81 11.38 -5.33 -5.45
C THR A 81 9.95 -5.48 -5.96
N TRP A 82 9.13 -6.30 -5.30
CA TRP A 82 7.75 -6.53 -5.71
C TRP A 82 6.86 -5.31 -5.48
N ILE A 83 7.05 -4.53 -4.40
CA ILE A 83 6.30 -3.28 -4.21
C ILE A 83 6.63 -2.28 -5.32
N MET A 84 7.91 -2.15 -5.71
CA MET A 84 8.29 -1.28 -6.84
C MET A 84 7.67 -1.75 -8.16
N PHE A 85 7.66 -3.06 -8.41
CA PHE A 85 7.03 -3.65 -9.59
C PHE A 85 5.51 -3.40 -9.58
N MET A 86 4.82 -3.74 -8.51
CA MET A 86 3.37 -3.53 -8.37
C MET A 86 3.01 -2.05 -8.50
N ARG A 87 3.80 -1.12 -7.92
CA ARG A 87 3.59 0.31 -8.13
C ARG A 87 3.57 0.63 -9.63
N LYS A 88 4.58 0.21 -10.38
CA LYS A 88 4.70 0.51 -11.81
C LYS A 88 3.50 -0.03 -12.61
N GLU A 89 3.03 -1.23 -12.30
CA GLU A 89 1.91 -1.86 -13.01
C GLU A 89 0.53 -1.35 -12.56
N LEU A 90 0.37 -0.99 -11.28
CA LEU A 90 -0.90 -0.56 -10.70
C LEU A 90 -1.11 0.96 -10.81
N GLU A 91 -0.06 1.77 -10.84
CA GLU A 91 -0.17 3.24 -10.98
C GLU A 91 -1.08 3.67 -12.14
N PRO A 92 -0.96 3.14 -13.38
CA PRO A 92 -1.85 3.54 -14.47
C PRO A 92 -3.31 3.05 -14.31
N ILE A 93 -3.57 2.04 -13.47
CA ILE A 93 -4.89 1.41 -13.32
C ILE A 93 -5.63 1.99 -12.10
N CYS A 94 -4.93 2.06 -10.96
CA CYS A 94 -5.53 2.38 -9.67
C CYS A 94 -5.49 3.88 -9.34
N ILE A 95 -4.53 4.64 -9.90
CA ILE A 95 -4.32 6.04 -9.52
C ILE A 95 -4.33 6.90 -10.78
N GLN A 96 -5.52 7.13 -11.32
CA GLN A 96 -5.74 8.14 -12.35
C GLN A 96 -6.26 9.42 -11.70
N TRP A 97 -5.37 10.40 -11.53
CA TRP A 97 -5.79 11.72 -11.08
C TRP A 97 -6.51 12.45 -12.22
N PRO A 98 -7.75 12.94 -12.03
CA PRO A 98 -8.41 13.77 -13.03
C PRO A 98 -7.64 15.07 -13.25
N SER A 99 -7.80 15.68 -14.42
CA SER A 99 -7.14 16.95 -14.72
C SER A 99 -7.67 18.06 -13.79
N LYS A 100 -6.88 19.12 -13.59
CA LYS A 100 -7.29 20.26 -12.73
C LYS A 100 -8.61 20.87 -13.20
N GLU A 101 -8.83 20.92 -14.51
CA GLU A 101 -10.05 21.44 -15.12
C GLU A 101 -11.26 20.56 -14.79
N GLN A 102 -11.10 19.23 -14.86
CA GLN A 102 -12.15 18.27 -14.49
C GLN A 102 -12.50 18.41 -13.02
N ILE A 103 -11.50 18.50 -12.13
CA ILE A 103 -11.72 18.69 -10.70
C ILE A 103 -12.51 19.97 -10.45
N LEU A 104 -12.10 21.09 -11.04
CA LEU A 104 -12.74 22.39 -10.84
C LEU A 104 -14.17 22.46 -11.40
N TYR A 105 -14.45 21.66 -12.44
CA TYR A 105 -15.78 21.53 -13.06
C TYR A 105 -16.73 20.74 -12.16
N TYR A 106 -16.29 19.61 -11.60
CA TYR A 106 -17.12 18.76 -10.74
C TYR A 106 -17.12 19.18 -9.26
N MET A 107 -16.26 20.15 -8.86
CA MET A 107 -16.17 20.62 -7.48
C MET A 107 -17.48 21.28 -7.01
N PRO A 108 -18.06 20.85 -5.88
CA PRO A 108 -19.25 21.49 -5.31
C PRO A 108 -19.01 22.98 -5.03
N PRO A 109 -19.98 23.88 -5.27
CA PRO A 109 -19.82 25.33 -5.11
C PRO A 109 -19.36 25.75 -3.70
N VAL A 110 -19.83 25.05 -2.67
CA VAL A 110 -19.44 25.30 -1.27
C VAL A 110 -17.95 25.02 -1.07
N ILE A 111 -17.44 23.91 -1.59
CA ILE A 111 -16.02 23.58 -1.48
C ILE A 111 -15.19 24.59 -2.27
N LYS A 112 -15.65 24.98 -3.46
CA LYS A 112 -14.99 25.96 -4.32
C LYS A 112 -14.90 27.35 -3.68
N SER A 113 -15.87 27.75 -2.86
CA SER A 113 -15.84 29.05 -2.16
C SER A 113 -14.85 29.09 -1.01
N PHE A 114 -14.67 27.96 -0.29
CA PHE A 114 -13.74 27.89 0.84
C PHE A 114 -12.33 27.45 0.44
N TYR A 115 -12.23 26.58 -0.58
CA TYR A 115 -11.01 25.90 -0.99
C TYR A 115 -10.90 25.84 -2.54
N PRO A 116 -10.68 26.97 -3.22
CA PRO A 116 -10.64 27.03 -4.69
C PRO A 116 -9.49 26.23 -5.32
N ASP A 117 -8.41 25.99 -4.58
CA ASP A 117 -7.24 25.23 -5.01
C ASP A 117 -7.24 23.76 -4.53
N LEU A 118 -8.37 23.26 -4.01
CA LEU A 118 -8.47 21.88 -3.55
C LEU A 118 -8.40 20.90 -4.74
N VAL A 119 -7.46 19.95 -4.65
CA VAL A 119 -7.28 18.91 -5.69
C VAL A 119 -7.85 17.57 -5.23
N SER A 120 -7.63 17.21 -3.97
CA SER A 120 -8.09 15.95 -3.40
C SER A 120 -8.23 16.06 -1.89
N ILE A 121 -9.13 15.26 -1.34
CA ILE A 121 -9.26 15.05 0.10
C ILE A 121 -8.78 13.63 0.36
N ILE A 122 -7.72 13.49 1.15
CA ILE A 122 -7.19 12.19 1.56
C ILE A 122 -7.61 12.02 3.01
N ASP A 123 -8.47 11.05 3.27
CA ASP A 123 -8.82 10.66 4.62
C ASP A 123 -7.78 9.69 5.16
N CYS A 124 -7.21 10.00 6.32
CA CYS A 124 -6.17 9.20 6.96
C CYS A 124 -6.67 8.75 8.33
N THR A 125 -6.57 7.45 8.62
CA THR A 125 -6.78 6.95 9.97
C THR A 125 -5.48 7.04 10.76
N GLU A 126 -5.46 7.90 11.77
CA GLU A 126 -4.32 8.02 12.67
C GLU A 126 -4.23 6.80 13.61
N LEU A 127 -3.07 6.15 13.63
CA LEU A 127 -2.78 5.03 14.53
C LEU A 127 -1.91 5.51 15.69
N GLN A 128 -2.31 5.14 16.92
CA GLN A 128 -1.50 5.39 18.11
C GLN A 128 -0.27 4.46 18.12
N MET A 129 0.94 5.02 18.23
CA MET A 129 2.19 4.25 18.42
C MET A 129 3.04 4.81 19.55
N GLU A 130 4.03 4.12 20.11
CA GLU A 130 4.78 4.62 21.27
C GLU A 130 5.53 5.94 21.00
N SER A 131 5.39 6.94 21.86
CA SER A 131 6.10 8.22 21.70
C SER A 131 7.58 7.99 21.94
N PRO A 132 8.42 8.59 21.09
CA PRO A 132 9.83 8.62 21.36
C PRO A 132 10.13 9.38 22.66
N SER A 133 11.18 8.94 23.35
CA SER A 133 11.65 9.51 24.62
C SER A 133 12.27 10.89 24.45
N SER A 134 12.86 11.16 23.28
CA SER A 134 13.43 12.47 22.94
C SER A 134 12.33 13.47 22.58
N SER A 135 12.40 14.66 23.19
CA SER A 135 11.45 15.76 22.93
C SER A 135 11.36 16.13 21.44
N ASP A 136 12.49 16.19 20.76
CA ASP A 136 12.56 16.58 19.33
C ASP A 136 11.86 15.59 18.40
N LYS A 137 11.84 14.31 18.75
CA LYS A 137 11.11 13.31 17.95
C LYS A 137 9.64 13.25 18.33
N ARG A 138 9.29 13.68 19.55
CA ARG A 138 7.91 13.71 20.02
C ARG A 138 7.13 14.83 19.33
N SER A 139 7.76 15.98 19.08
CA SER A 139 7.15 17.05 18.29
C SER A 139 6.90 16.67 16.82
N LEU A 140 7.73 15.79 16.24
CA LEU A 140 7.50 15.25 14.88
C LEU A 140 6.29 14.29 14.82
N CYS A 141 5.89 13.75 15.96
CA CYS A 141 4.78 12.83 16.10
C CYS A 141 3.63 13.51 16.84
N TYR A 142 3.36 14.79 16.59
CA TYR A 142 2.21 15.50 17.15
C TYR A 142 1.14 15.67 16.06
N SER A 143 -0.10 15.30 16.39
CA SER A 143 -1.29 15.60 15.58
C SER A 143 -2.31 16.31 16.47
N SER A 144 -3.00 17.31 15.91
CA SER A 144 -4.09 18.01 16.56
C SER A 144 -5.47 17.43 16.24
N TYR A 145 -5.54 16.38 15.42
CA TYR A 145 -6.79 15.71 15.03
C TYR A 145 -7.28 14.69 16.07
N ILE A 146 -6.41 14.26 17.00
CA ILE A 146 -6.72 13.39 18.15
C ILE A 146 -6.63 14.17 19.46
#